data_AF-A0A7L3YZY3-F1
#
_entry.id   AF-A0A7L3YZY3-F1
#
_cell.length_a   1.000
_cell.length_b   1.000
_cell.length_c   1.000
_cell.angle_alpha   90.00
_cell.angle_beta   90.00
_cell.angle_gamma   90.00
#
_symmetry.space_group_name_H-M   'P 1'
#
loop_
_entity.id
_entity.type
_entity.pdbx_description
1 polymer ?
#
loop_
_entity_poly.entity_id
_entity_poly.type
_entity_poly.pdbx_seq_one_letter_code
_entity_poly.pdbx_strand_id
1 'polypeptide(L)'
;RDLTDISLLQCFIHLRYVDLSENKLQDLSPLSSLTHLLWLKVDGNLLTSACMQELPYLQIISFAHNSIKDMEGITHPRLANLSLKGNKIQTALGLSHGQLFSLQILELRGNILESTAGLNLPKLKNLYLAQNAIQSLEGLEGLEQLTTLHLRDNQLETLDGFCSSMKCLQYLNLRNNGISSLQEVEKLQVLPMLQALVLLDNPCSDEPNYRLEVLVLLPHLQRLDKELFEEEERAEANKICQKRWEEEKVRTAQSGEKKE
;
A
#
# COMPACT_ATOMS: atom_id res chain seq x y z
N ARG A 1 29.75 -13.48 -2.05
CA ARG A 1 30.00 -12.09 -1.59
C ARG A 1 31.02 -11.51 -2.55
N ASP A 2 30.82 -10.26 -2.96
CA ASP A 2 31.59 -9.56 -4.01
C ASP A 2 31.48 -10.16 -5.43
N LEU A 3 30.44 -10.94 -5.71
CA LEU A 3 30.21 -11.42 -7.08
C LEU A 3 29.82 -10.25 -7.99
N THR A 4 30.51 -10.13 -9.12
CA THR A 4 30.21 -9.16 -10.19
C THR A 4 29.73 -9.85 -11.47
N ASP A 5 30.07 -11.13 -11.64
CA ASP A 5 29.73 -11.94 -12.81
C ASP A 5 29.03 -13.22 -12.36
N ILE A 6 27.90 -13.50 -13.00
CA ILE A 6 27.04 -14.67 -12.77
C ILE A 6 26.81 -15.48 -14.04
N SER A 7 27.65 -15.29 -15.07
CA SER A 7 27.56 -15.98 -16.36
C SER A 7 27.54 -17.50 -16.23
N LEU A 8 28.20 -18.06 -15.22
CA LEU A 8 28.20 -19.51 -14.94
C LEU A 8 26.81 -20.07 -14.61
N LEU A 9 25.88 -19.23 -14.11
CA LEU A 9 24.51 -19.68 -13.83
C LEU A 9 23.77 -20.10 -15.10
N GLN A 10 24.18 -19.62 -16.27
CA GLN A 10 23.58 -20.02 -17.54
C GLN A 10 23.64 -21.53 -17.80
N CYS A 11 24.62 -22.22 -17.22
CA CYS A 11 24.77 -23.67 -17.36
C CYS A 11 23.79 -24.46 -16.47
N PHE A 12 23.19 -23.84 -15.47
CA PHE A 12 22.35 -24.49 -14.46
C PHE A 12 20.86 -24.22 -14.70
N ILE A 13 20.36 -24.57 -15.89
CA ILE A 13 19.00 -24.28 -16.38
C ILE A 13 17.83 -24.79 -15.51
N HIS A 14 18.11 -25.72 -14.59
CA HIS A 14 17.11 -26.32 -13.69
C HIS A 14 17.08 -25.68 -12.30
N LEU A 15 17.84 -24.61 -12.07
CA LEU A 15 17.76 -23.87 -10.81
C LEU A 15 16.36 -23.31 -10.60
N ARG A 16 15.84 -23.55 -9.40
CA ARG A 16 14.51 -23.08 -8.97
C ARG A 16 14.60 -21.97 -7.91
N TYR A 17 15.67 -21.97 -7.13
CA TYR A 17 15.91 -21.04 -6.03
C TYR A 17 17.32 -20.50 -6.17
N VAL A 18 17.42 -19.18 -6.33
CA VAL A 18 18.71 -18.50 -6.49
C VAL A 18 18.76 -17.31 -5.54
N ASP A 19 19.74 -17.33 -4.64
CA ASP A 19 20.08 -16.21 -3.77
C ASP A 19 21.42 -15.63 -4.22
N LEU A 20 21.38 -14.39 -4.69
CA LEU A 20 22.52 -13.58 -5.12
C LEU A 20 22.63 -12.31 -4.30
N SER A 21 22.05 -12.29 -3.10
CA SER A 21 22.11 -11.13 -2.23
C SER A 21 23.52 -10.81 -1.74
N GLU A 22 23.74 -9.54 -1.38
CA GLU A 22 24.99 -9.04 -0.80
C GLU A 22 26.19 -9.28 -1.73
N ASN A 23 26.03 -8.87 -2.99
CA ASN A 23 27.06 -8.92 -4.01
C ASN A 23 27.18 -7.54 -4.69
N LYS A 24 27.87 -7.48 -5.83
CA LYS A 24 28.14 -6.23 -6.56
C LYS A 24 27.56 -6.31 -7.99
N LEU A 25 26.45 -7.02 -8.14
CA LEU A 25 25.84 -7.25 -9.44
C LEU A 25 25.20 -5.97 -9.97
N GLN A 26 25.46 -5.69 -11.25
CA GLN A 26 24.82 -4.61 -12.01
C GLN A 26 23.97 -5.16 -13.15
N ASP A 27 24.25 -6.39 -13.60
CA ASP A 27 23.58 -7.04 -14.71
C ASP A 27 23.00 -8.40 -14.28
N LEU A 28 21.73 -8.62 -14.65
CA LEU A 28 21.01 -9.88 -14.44
C LEU A 28 20.70 -10.60 -15.75
N SER A 29 21.17 -10.10 -16.90
CA SER A 29 20.99 -10.73 -18.20
C SER A 29 21.40 -12.22 -18.24
N PRO A 30 22.41 -12.69 -17.47
CA PRO A 30 22.75 -14.12 -17.43
C PRO A 30 21.64 -15.03 -16.86
N LEU A 31 20.69 -14.49 -16.10
CA LEU A 31 19.58 -15.26 -15.53
C LEU A 31 18.49 -15.58 -16.57
N SER A 32 18.55 -14.98 -17.76
CA SER A 32 17.56 -15.17 -18.85
C SER A 32 17.37 -16.63 -19.28
N SER A 33 18.38 -17.47 -19.08
CA SER A 33 18.36 -18.91 -19.39
C SER A 33 17.68 -19.76 -18.32
N LEU A 34 17.45 -19.24 -17.11
CA LEU A 34 16.90 -19.97 -15.97
C LEU A 34 15.36 -20.01 -16.00
N THR A 35 14.81 -20.61 -17.05
CA THR A 35 13.36 -20.59 -17.30
C THR A 35 12.53 -21.28 -16.22
N HIS A 36 13.13 -22.18 -15.41
CA HIS A 36 12.47 -22.93 -14.33
C HIS A 36 12.55 -22.23 -12.96
N LEU A 37 13.08 -21.01 -12.91
CA LEU A 37 13.25 -20.28 -11.67
C LEU A 37 11.89 -19.96 -11.03
N LEU A 38 11.76 -20.26 -9.75
CA LEU A 38 10.56 -19.97 -8.95
C LEU A 38 10.80 -18.81 -7.99
N TRP A 39 12.03 -18.69 -7.49
CA TRP A 39 12.43 -17.75 -6.47
C TRP A 39 13.80 -17.15 -6.78
N LEU A 40 13.86 -15.82 -6.79
CA LEU A 40 15.08 -15.07 -7.02
C LEU A 40 15.23 -13.97 -5.98
N LYS A 41 16.39 -13.92 -5.33
CA LYS A 41 16.75 -12.84 -4.42
C LYS A 41 18.06 -12.20 -4.87
N VAL A 42 18.02 -10.91 -5.11
CA VAL A 42 19.17 -10.10 -5.57
C VAL A 42 19.33 -8.86 -4.69
N ASP A 43 18.95 -8.96 -3.42
CA ASP A 43 19.00 -7.84 -2.47
C ASP A 43 20.44 -7.36 -2.22
N GLY A 44 20.65 -6.06 -1.96
CA GLY A 44 21.97 -5.55 -1.61
C GLY A 44 22.98 -5.70 -2.75
N ASN A 45 22.57 -5.32 -3.96
CA ASN A 45 23.41 -5.26 -5.15
C ASN A 45 23.47 -3.81 -5.69
N LEU A 46 24.02 -3.62 -6.88
CA LEU A 46 24.22 -2.32 -7.52
C LEU A 46 23.30 -2.15 -8.74
N LEU A 47 22.13 -2.81 -8.75
CA LEU A 47 21.20 -2.78 -9.86
C LEU A 47 20.54 -1.40 -10.00
N THR A 48 20.48 -0.90 -11.23
CA THR A 48 19.80 0.37 -11.57
C THR A 48 18.47 0.18 -12.29
N SER A 49 18.19 -1.04 -12.76
CA SER A 49 16.94 -1.42 -13.42
C SER A 49 16.50 -2.81 -12.96
N ALA A 50 15.19 -3.03 -12.91
CA ALA A 50 14.58 -4.33 -12.67
C ALA A 50 14.29 -5.12 -13.96
N CYS A 51 14.66 -4.56 -15.12
CA CYS A 51 14.37 -5.15 -16.42
C CYS A 51 15.07 -6.50 -16.58
N MET A 52 14.29 -7.52 -16.92
CA MET A 52 14.79 -8.86 -17.18
C MET A 52 13.89 -9.60 -18.17
N GLN A 53 14.47 -10.60 -18.83
CA GLN A 53 13.71 -11.49 -19.70
C GLN A 53 12.58 -12.15 -18.89
N GLU A 54 11.41 -12.30 -19.49
CA GLU A 54 10.27 -12.96 -18.85
C GLU A 54 10.65 -14.38 -18.37
N LEU A 55 10.47 -14.63 -17.06
CA LEU A 55 10.62 -15.93 -16.43
C LEU A 55 9.23 -16.52 -16.15
N PRO A 56 8.80 -17.55 -16.89
CA PRO A 56 7.40 -17.96 -16.92
C PRO A 56 6.90 -18.60 -15.63
N TYR A 57 7.80 -19.14 -14.80
CA TYR A 57 7.47 -19.80 -13.54
C TYR A 57 7.85 -19.00 -12.30
N LEU A 58 8.43 -17.81 -12.45
CA LEU A 58 8.89 -17.01 -11.33
C LEU A 58 7.70 -16.55 -10.48
N GLN A 59 7.76 -16.85 -9.18
CA GLN A 59 6.69 -16.55 -8.22
C GLN A 59 7.11 -15.48 -7.22
N ILE A 60 8.39 -15.45 -6.86
CA ILE A 60 8.90 -14.54 -5.84
C ILE A 60 10.19 -13.92 -6.36
N ILE A 61 10.25 -12.59 -6.36
CA ILE A 61 11.46 -11.84 -6.66
C ILE A 61 11.67 -10.71 -5.64
N SER A 62 12.92 -10.54 -5.24
CA SER A 62 13.33 -9.48 -4.32
C SER A 62 14.56 -8.76 -4.86
N PHE A 63 14.41 -7.44 -4.99
CA PHE A 63 15.42 -6.47 -5.41
C PHE A 63 15.71 -5.47 -4.28
N ALA A 64 15.56 -5.87 -3.02
CA ALA A 64 15.64 -4.94 -1.91
C ALA A 64 17.03 -4.29 -1.83
N HIS A 65 17.12 -3.03 -1.41
CA HIS A 65 18.38 -2.34 -1.20
C HIS A 65 19.28 -2.33 -2.45
N ASN A 66 18.72 -1.93 -3.60
CA ASN A 66 19.44 -1.66 -4.85
C ASN A 66 19.33 -0.15 -5.19
N SER A 67 19.61 0.25 -6.43
CA SER A 67 19.48 1.63 -6.93
C SER A 67 18.50 1.75 -8.10
N ILE A 68 17.45 0.93 -8.10
CA ILE A 68 16.43 0.89 -9.16
C ILE A 68 15.58 2.16 -9.12
N LYS A 69 15.31 2.76 -10.29
CA LYS A 69 14.60 4.05 -10.41
C LYS A 69 13.17 3.95 -10.96
N ASP A 70 12.88 2.89 -11.68
CA ASP A 70 11.60 2.63 -12.32
C ASP A 70 11.23 1.14 -12.18
N MET A 71 9.98 0.82 -12.47
CA MET A 71 9.46 -0.54 -12.42
C MET A 71 9.31 -1.16 -13.82
N GLU A 72 9.95 -0.56 -14.83
CA GLU A 72 9.84 -1.02 -16.21
C GLU A 72 10.54 -2.37 -16.41
N GLY A 73 9.98 -3.19 -17.31
CA GLY A 73 10.55 -4.48 -17.67
C GLY A 73 10.29 -5.62 -16.68
N ILE A 74 9.49 -5.40 -15.62
CA ILE A 74 9.02 -6.48 -14.74
C ILE A 74 7.79 -7.14 -15.35
N THR A 75 8.02 -8.18 -16.14
CA THR A 75 6.98 -8.84 -16.96
C THR A 75 6.92 -10.33 -16.62
N HIS A 76 6.36 -10.69 -15.46
CA HIS A 76 6.36 -12.07 -14.96
C HIS A 76 4.94 -12.57 -14.62
N PRO A 77 4.34 -13.45 -15.43
CA PRO A 77 2.92 -13.81 -15.34
C PRO A 77 2.51 -14.49 -14.03
N ARG A 78 3.42 -15.26 -13.43
CA ARG A 78 3.17 -16.03 -12.21
C ARG A 78 3.71 -15.36 -10.95
N LEU A 79 4.23 -14.14 -11.08
CA LEU A 79 4.82 -13.43 -9.95
C LEU A 79 3.73 -13.12 -8.93
N ALA A 80 3.88 -13.65 -7.73
CA ALA A 80 2.96 -13.46 -6.60
C ALA A 80 3.52 -12.43 -5.61
N ASN A 81 4.85 -12.37 -5.44
CA ASN A 81 5.50 -11.49 -4.50
C ASN A 81 6.65 -10.72 -5.16
N LEU A 82 6.58 -9.40 -5.11
CA LEU A 82 7.61 -8.49 -5.60
C LEU A 82 8.08 -7.58 -4.46
N SER A 83 9.38 -7.61 -4.16
CA SER A 83 9.99 -6.65 -3.24
C SER A 83 10.97 -5.74 -3.98
N LEU A 84 10.74 -4.44 -3.85
CA LEU A 84 11.57 -3.34 -4.33
C LEU A 84 11.91 -2.38 -3.18
N LYS A 85 11.91 -2.89 -1.94
CA LYS A 85 12.20 -2.12 -0.74
C LYS A 85 13.56 -1.42 -0.83
N GLY A 86 13.66 -0.16 -0.42
CA GLY A 86 14.95 0.52 -0.28
C GLY A 86 15.63 0.80 -1.63
N ASN A 87 14.86 1.16 -2.65
CA ASN A 87 15.34 1.58 -3.96
C ASN A 87 15.14 3.10 -4.13
N LYS A 88 15.20 3.60 -5.37
CA LYS A 88 15.04 5.03 -5.71
C LYS A 88 13.87 5.23 -6.69
N ILE A 89 12.81 4.43 -6.53
CA ILE A 89 11.65 4.46 -7.42
C ILE A 89 10.84 5.73 -7.17
N GLN A 90 10.63 6.53 -8.23
CA GLN A 90 9.88 7.79 -8.17
C GLN A 90 8.44 7.64 -8.63
N THR A 91 8.16 6.69 -9.52
CA THR A 91 6.84 6.46 -10.09
C THR A 91 6.57 4.98 -10.29
N ALA A 92 5.31 4.58 -10.15
CA ALA A 92 4.84 3.25 -10.53
C ALA A 92 4.34 3.18 -11.99
N LEU A 93 4.35 4.31 -12.71
CA LEU A 93 4.11 4.34 -14.15
C LEU A 93 5.23 3.55 -14.85
N GLY A 94 4.87 2.44 -15.49
CA GLY A 94 5.83 1.47 -16.05
C GLY A 94 5.56 0.03 -15.62
N LEU A 95 4.71 -0.15 -14.60
CA LEU A 95 4.26 -1.48 -14.22
C LEU A 95 3.31 -2.07 -15.28
N SER A 96 3.68 -3.21 -15.87
CA SER A 96 2.87 -3.91 -16.87
C SER A 96 1.67 -4.65 -16.24
N HIS A 97 0.62 -3.91 -15.90
CA HIS A 97 -0.62 -4.45 -15.30
C HIS A 97 -1.23 -5.62 -16.08
N GLY A 98 -1.14 -5.60 -17.41
CA GLY A 98 -1.62 -6.69 -18.27
C GLY A 98 -0.81 -8.00 -18.17
N GLN A 99 0.37 -7.96 -17.53
CA GLN A 99 1.27 -9.11 -17.40
C GLN A 99 1.44 -9.58 -15.95
N LEU A 100 1.23 -8.72 -14.95
CA LEU A 100 1.35 -9.07 -13.53
C LEU A 100 0.02 -9.50 -12.89
N PHE A 101 -0.73 -10.36 -13.57
CA PHE A 101 -2.09 -10.76 -13.15
C PHE A 101 -2.12 -11.66 -11.90
N SER A 102 -0.99 -12.20 -11.47
CA SER A 102 -0.90 -13.06 -10.28
C SER A 102 -0.36 -12.35 -9.03
N LEU A 103 0.02 -11.07 -9.14
CA LEU A 103 0.73 -10.37 -8.07
C LEU A 103 -0.20 -10.10 -6.88
N GLN A 104 0.19 -10.61 -5.71
CA GLN A 104 -0.57 -10.51 -4.46
C GLN A 104 0.11 -9.61 -3.43
N ILE A 105 1.44 -9.55 -3.44
CA ILE A 105 2.23 -8.77 -2.48
C ILE A 105 3.21 -7.87 -3.24
N LEU A 106 3.12 -6.57 -2.98
CA LEU A 106 4.02 -5.56 -3.50
C LEU A 106 4.62 -4.75 -2.35
N GLU A 107 5.94 -4.81 -2.23
CA GLU A 107 6.71 -4.13 -1.19
C GLU A 107 7.58 -3.03 -1.82
N LEU A 108 7.22 -1.78 -1.55
CA LEU A 108 7.81 -0.55 -2.09
C LEU A 108 8.30 0.38 -0.97
N ARG A 109 8.47 -0.11 0.26
CA ARG A 109 8.96 0.71 1.38
C ARG A 109 10.33 1.32 1.13
N GLY A 110 10.56 2.54 1.61
CA GLY A 110 11.87 3.18 1.52
C GLY A 110 12.24 3.53 0.07
N ASN A 111 11.28 4.01 -0.71
CA ASN A 111 11.48 4.59 -2.04
C ASN A 111 11.20 6.09 -1.99
N ILE A 112 11.01 6.72 -3.15
CA ILE A 112 10.76 8.16 -3.28
C ILE A 112 9.51 8.43 -4.13
N LEU A 113 8.49 7.58 -3.98
CA LEU A 113 7.19 7.74 -4.64
C LEU A 113 6.47 8.99 -4.10
N GLU A 114 5.94 9.82 -5.00
CA GLU A 114 5.16 11.02 -4.66
C GLU A 114 3.64 10.79 -4.77
N SER A 115 3.21 9.78 -5.51
CA SER A 115 1.81 9.36 -5.61
C SER A 115 1.68 7.85 -5.78
N THR A 116 0.46 7.33 -5.66
CA THR A 116 0.15 5.91 -5.97
C THR A 116 -0.24 5.66 -7.42
N ALA A 117 -0.14 6.69 -8.28
CA ALA A 117 -0.54 6.59 -9.67
C ALA A 117 0.22 5.47 -10.41
N GLY A 118 -0.50 4.68 -11.20
CA GLY A 118 0.08 3.55 -11.92
C GLY A 118 0.15 2.25 -11.12
N LEU A 119 -0.52 2.13 -9.97
CA LEU A 119 -0.68 0.87 -9.23
C LEU A 119 -2.05 0.22 -9.49
N ASN A 120 -2.29 -0.29 -10.71
CA ASN A 120 -3.54 -0.95 -11.08
C ASN A 120 -3.39 -2.49 -11.12
N LEU A 121 -3.29 -3.11 -9.94
CA LEU A 121 -3.04 -4.55 -9.79
C LEU A 121 -4.26 -5.27 -9.19
N PRO A 122 -5.17 -5.83 -10.00
CA PRO A 122 -6.49 -6.28 -9.53
C PRO A 122 -6.47 -7.49 -8.58
N LYS A 123 -5.35 -8.22 -8.50
CA LYS A 123 -5.16 -9.36 -7.57
C LYS A 123 -4.34 -9.02 -6.34
N LEU A 124 -3.88 -7.77 -6.21
CA LEU A 124 -3.05 -7.34 -5.10
C LEU A 124 -3.83 -7.40 -3.79
N LYS A 125 -3.23 -8.00 -2.76
CA LYS A 125 -3.80 -8.14 -1.41
C LYS A 125 -3.05 -7.29 -0.39
N ASN A 126 -1.74 -7.19 -0.54
CA ASN A 126 -0.88 -6.46 0.39
C ASN A 126 -0.01 -5.46 -0.37
N LEU A 127 -0.16 -4.19 -0.01
CA LEU A 127 0.62 -3.09 -0.58
C LEU A 127 1.35 -2.35 0.54
N TYR A 128 2.68 -2.34 0.47
CA TYR A 128 3.54 -1.68 1.44
C TYR A 128 4.24 -0.48 0.80
N LEU A 129 3.85 0.72 1.20
CA LEU A 129 4.33 2.01 0.67
C LEU A 129 4.93 2.90 1.77
N ALA A 130 5.23 2.34 2.95
CA ALA A 130 5.76 3.15 4.04
C ALA A 130 7.14 3.75 3.73
N GLN A 131 7.47 4.91 4.29
CA GLN A 131 8.75 5.61 4.05
C GLN A 131 8.92 5.96 2.56
N ASN A 132 7.95 6.70 2.03
CA ASN A 132 7.99 7.33 0.71
C ASN A 132 7.72 8.84 0.88
N ALA A 133 7.46 9.56 -0.21
CA ALA A 133 7.09 10.96 -0.21
C ALA A 133 5.66 11.18 -0.74
N ILE A 134 4.76 10.21 -0.50
CA ILE A 134 3.43 10.20 -1.12
C ILE A 134 2.58 11.34 -0.57
N GLN A 135 2.07 12.19 -1.47
CA GLN A 135 1.20 13.34 -1.17
C GLN A 135 -0.23 13.13 -1.68
N SER A 136 -0.42 12.33 -2.73
CA SER A 136 -1.74 12.02 -3.30
C SER A 136 -1.97 10.52 -3.50
N LEU A 137 -3.22 10.09 -3.30
CA LEU A 137 -3.66 8.74 -3.63
C LEU A 137 -4.44 8.77 -4.94
N GLU A 138 -3.93 8.05 -5.93
CA GLU A 138 -4.47 7.97 -7.28
C GLU A 138 -4.39 6.53 -7.80
N GLY A 139 -5.36 6.09 -8.60
CA GLY A 139 -5.34 4.78 -9.25
C GLY A 139 -5.58 3.58 -8.33
N LEU A 140 -6.00 3.81 -7.08
CA LEU A 140 -6.30 2.74 -6.11
C LEU A 140 -7.62 2.02 -6.41
N GLU A 141 -8.49 2.59 -7.25
CA GLU A 141 -9.82 2.07 -7.57
C GLU A 141 -9.80 0.68 -8.22
N GLY A 142 -8.71 0.31 -8.88
CA GLY A 142 -8.50 -1.02 -9.47
C GLY A 142 -8.09 -2.10 -8.47
N LEU A 143 -7.72 -1.74 -7.23
CA LEU A 143 -7.20 -2.65 -6.21
C LEU A 143 -8.32 -3.32 -5.39
N GLU A 144 -9.30 -3.92 -6.06
CA GLU A 144 -10.52 -4.46 -5.44
C GLU A 144 -10.28 -5.58 -4.41
N GLN A 145 -9.13 -6.26 -4.48
CA GLN A 145 -8.76 -7.38 -3.61
C GLN A 145 -7.81 -6.97 -2.47
N LEU A 146 -7.46 -5.68 -2.39
CA LEU A 146 -6.51 -5.18 -1.39
C LEU A 146 -7.11 -5.32 0.00
N THR A 147 -6.40 -6.00 0.90
CA THR A 147 -6.81 -6.17 2.30
C THR A 147 -5.95 -5.35 3.25
N THR A 148 -4.70 -5.08 2.88
CA THR A 148 -3.71 -4.40 3.71
C THR A 148 -3.02 -3.30 2.92
N LEU A 149 -3.11 -2.06 3.41
CA LEU A 149 -2.40 -0.90 2.87
C LEU A 149 -1.56 -0.22 3.96
N HIS A 150 -0.24 -0.16 3.75
CA HIS A 150 0.68 0.58 4.62
C HIS A 150 1.19 1.84 3.94
N LEU A 151 0.86 2.99 4.50
CA LEU A 151 1.26 4.33 4.07
C LEU A 151 2.00 5.10 5.18
N ARG A 152 2.54 4.41 6.18
CA ARG A 152 3.28 5.03 7.29
C ARG A 152 4.47 5.86 6.80
N ASP A 153 4.80 6.97 7.45
CA ASP A 153 5.96 7.81 7.10
C ASP A 153 5.85 8.30 5.64
N ASN A 154 4.79 9.04 5.33
CA ASN A 154 4.55 9.69 4.05
C ASN A 154 4.14 11.17 4.29
N GLN A 155 3.65 11.86 3.26
CA GLN A 155 3.31 13.28 3.27
C GLN A 155 1.84 13.52 2.94
N LEU A 156 0.95 12.58 3.28
CA LEU A 156 -0.48 12.73 3.02
C LEU A 156 -1.08 13.76 3.96
N GLU A 157 -1.69 14.80 3.40
CA GLU A 157 -2.47 15.79 4.17
C GLU A 157 -3.98 15.53 4.07
N THR A 158 -4.43 14.94 2.95
CA THR A 158 -5.83 14.57 2.71
C THR A 158 -5.98 13.07 2.48
N LEU A 159 -7.19 12.56 2.69
CA LEU A 159 -7.58 11.17 2.42
C LEU A 159 -8.47 11.05 1.18
N ASP A 160 -8.24 11.93 0.20
CA ASP A 160 -8.84 11.78 -1.12
C ASP A 160 -8.24 10.56 -1.85
N GLY A 161 -9.00 9.97 -2.77
CA GLY A 161 -8.57 8.81 -3.57
C GLY A 161 -9.02 7.45 -3.04
N PHE A 162 -9.51 7.36 -1.80
CA PHE A 162 -10.25 6.17 -1.36
C PHE A 162 -11.62 6.11 -2.04
N CYS A 163 -12.06 4.91 -2.39
CA CYS A 163 -13.30 4.69 -3.09
C CYS A 163 -13.97 3.37 -2.69
N SER A 164 -15.28 3.27 -2.96
CA SER A 164 -16.09 2.11 -2.58
C SER A 164 -15.75 0.81 -3.31
N SER A 165 -14.96 0.86 -4.39
CA SER A 165 -14.46 -0.34 -5.08
C SER A 165 -13.42 -1.11 -4.25
N MET A 166 -12.75 -0.45 -3.28
CA MET A 166 -11.80 -1.04 -2.33
C MET A 166 -12.50 -1.85 -1.22
N LYS A 167 -13.47 -2.68 -1.62
CA LYS A 167 -14.39 -3.43 -0.77
C LYS A 167 -13.73 -4.42 0.18
N CYS A 168 -12.48 -4.81 -0.06
CA CYS A 168 -11.76 -5.80 0.74
C CYS A 168 -10.79 -5.19 1.75
N LEU A 169 -10.59 -3.86 1.75
CA LEU A 169 -9.57 -3.22 2.59
C LEU A 169 -9.96 -3.33 4.07
N GLN A 170 -9.12 -4.01 4.85
CA GLN A 170 -9.37 -4.30 6.27
C GLN A 170 -8.41 -3.56 7.19
N TYR A 171 -7.17 -3.37 6.76
CA TYR A 171 -6.13 -2.72 7.53
C TYR A 171 -5.53 -1.55 6.75
N LEU A 172 -5.58 -0.37 7.36
CA LEU A 172 -4.99 0.87 6.83
C LEU A 172 -4.06 1.49 7.88
N ASN A 173 -2.82 1.75 7.49
CA ASN A 173 -1.85 2.40 8.35
C ASN A 173 -1.35 3.70 7.72
N LEU A 174 -1.76 4.80 8.31
CA LEU A 174 -1.46 6.19 7.93
C LEU A 174 -0.57 6.87 8.97
N ARG A 175 0.08 6.12 9.87
CA ARG A 175 0.90 6.71 10.93
C ARG A 175 1.99 7.63 10.37
N ASN A 176 2.26 8.74 11.04
CA ASN A 176 3.30 9.70 10.63
C ASN A 176 3.07 10.21 9.20
N ASN A 177 1.97 10.95 9.04
CA ASN A 177 1.59 11.71 7.86
C ASN A 177 1.20 13.14 8.29
N GLY A 178 0.69 13.96 7.36
CA GLY A 178 0.28 15.35 7.59
C GLY A 178 -1.21 15.55 7.83
N ILE A 179 -1.97 14.51 8.20
CA ILE A 179 -3.44 14.59 8.31
C ILE A 179 -3.82 15.46 9.51
N SER A 180 -4.31 16.66 9.24
CA SER A 180 -4.49 17.69 10.27
C SER A 180 -5.85 17.70 10.93
N SER A 181 -6.88 17.16 10.29
CA SER A 181 -8.27 17.24 10.75
C SER A 181 -8.94 15.87 10.72
N LEU A 182 -9.76 15.60 11.74
CA LEU A 182 -10.61 14.40 11.77
C LEU A 182 -11.68 14.38 10.67
N GLN A 183 -12.01 15.51 10.04
CA GLN A 183 -12.94 15.55 8.90
C GLN A 183 -12.42 14.73 7.71
N GLU A 184 -11.10 14.60 7.55
CA GLU A 184 -10.53 13.75 6.51
C GLU A 184 -10.87 12.27 6.71
N VAL A 185 -11.08 11.84 7.96
CA VAL A 185 -11.46 10.46 8.30
C VAL A 185 -12.88 10.14 7.80
N GLU A 186 -13.75 11.13 7.60
CA GLU A 186 -15.07 10.94 6.99
C GLU A 186 -14.99 10.32 5.59
N LYS A 187 -13.93 10.66 4.84
CA LYS A 187 -13.70 10.11 3.49
C LYS A 187 -13.49 8.59 3.51
N LEU A 188 -13.09 8.02 4.64
CA LEU A 188 -12.92 6.57 4.81
C LEU A 188 -14.25 5.83 5.01
N GLN A 189 -15.39 6.51 5.21
CA GLN A 189 -16.71 5.87 5.32
C GLN A 189 -17.09 5.04 4.08
N VAL A 190 -16.47 5.33 2.94
CA VAL A 190 -16.66 4.59 1.69
C VAL A 190 -16.09 3.16 1.75
N LEU A 191 -15.29 2.83 2.76
CA LEU A 191 -14.59 1.54 2.89
C LEU A 191 -15.38 0.57 3.80
N PRO A 192 -16.15 -0.38 3.23
CA PRO A 192 -17.12 -1.14 4.01
C PRO A 192 -16.50 -2.17 4.97
N MET A 193 -15.29 -2.65 4.69
CA MET A 193 -14.62 -3.72 5.45
C MET A 193 -13.46 -3.22 6.31
N LEU A 194 -13.29 -1.90 6.46
CA LEU A 194 -12.18 -1.36 7.24
C LEU A 194 -12.36 -1.70 8.72
N GLN A 195 -11.44 -2.50 9.26
CA GLN A 195 -11.48 -3.00 10.64
C GLN A 195 -10.43 -2.34 11.52
N ALA A 196 -9.26 -2.03 10.97
CA ALA A 196 -8.14 -1.48 11.71
C ALA A 196 -7.56 -0.25 11.00
N LEU A 197 -7.48 0.84 11.74
CA LEU A 197 -6.92 2.12 11.30
C LEU A 197 -5.79 2.52 12.24
N VAL A 198 -4.69 3.01 11.68
CA VAL A 198 -3.59 3.62 12.46
C VAL A 198 -3.35 5.03 11.93
N LEU A 199 -3.49 6.01 12.80
CA LEU A 199 -3.36 7.44 12.55
C LEU A 199 -2.39 8.12 13.53
N LEU A 200 -1.78 7.38 14.47
CA LEU A 200 -0.70 7.88 15.34
C LEU A 200 0.29 8.80 14.60
N ASP A 201 0.85 9.76 15.30
CA ASP A 201 1.84 10.71 14.77
C ASP A 201 1.29 11.53 13.58
N ASN A 202 -0.03 11.76 13.51
CA ASN A 202 -0.64 12.78 12.66
C ASN A 202 -1.16 13.92 13.53
N PRO A 203 -1.22 15.18 13.05
CA PRO A 203 -1.76 16.28 13.85
C PRO A 203 -3.20 16.06 14.32
N CYS A 204 -4.04 15.33 13.56
CA CYS A 204 -5.40 14.99 13.98
C CYS A 204 -5.47 14.07 15.21
N SER A 205 -4.38 13.33 15.51
CA SER A 205 -4.33 12.43 16.68
C SER A 205 -4.17 13.17 18.01
N ASP A 206 -3.81 14.46 17.98
CA ASP A 206 -3.72 15.32 19.16
C ASP A 206 -5.05 16.01 19.53
N GLU A 207 -6.10 15.85 18.71
CA GLU A 207 -7.41 16.44 18.97
C GLU A 207 -8.09 15.84 20.22
N PRO A 208 -8.83 16.65 21.01
CA PRO A 208 -9.58 16.13 22.15
C PRO A 208 -10.66 15.15 21.69
N ASN A 209 -10.88 14.09 22.47
CA ASN A 209 -11.84 13.02 22.14
C ASN A 209 -11.55 12.30 20.81
N TYR A 210 -10.31 12.38 20.31
CA TYR A 210 -9.84 11.75 19.08
C TYR A 210 -10.44 10.35 18.83
N ARG A 211 -10.33 9.44 19.79
CA ARG A 211 -10.84 8.06 19.69
C ARG A 211 -12.35 7.99 19.49
N LEU A 212 -13.10 8.75 20.27
CA LEU A 212 -14.57 8.78 20.23
C LEU A 212 -15.05 9.41 18.91
N GLU A 213 -14.43 10.50 18.47
CA GLU A 213 -14.79 11.15 17.20
C GLU A 213 -14.51 10.22 16.00
N VAL A 214 -13.36 9.54 15.96
CA VAL A 214 -13.09 8.55 14.92
C VAL A 214 -14.14 7.43 14.92
N LEU A 215 -14.59 6.99 16.09
CA LEU A 215 -15.62 5.96 16.21
C LEU A 215 -17.01 6.45 15.80
N VAL A 216 -17.32 7.73 16.04
CA VAL A 216 -18.53 8.39 15.54
C VAL A 216 -18.53 8.42 14.01
N LEU A 217 -17.39 8.73 13.39
CA LEU A 217 -17.24 8.78 11.94
C LEU A 217 -17.20 7.38 11.29
N LEU A 218 -16.57 6.41 11.95
CA LEU A 218 -16.37 5.04 11.48
C LEU A 218 -16.87 4.03 12.52
N PRO A 219 -18.20 3.86 12.67
CA PRO A 219 -18.79 3.05 13.75
C PRO A 219 -18.45 1.55 13.65
N HIS A 220 -18.11 1.07 12.45
CA HIS A 220 -17.74 -0.33 12.21
C HIS A 220 -16.27 -0.65 12.55
N LEU A 221 -15.45 0.37 12.83
CA LEU A 221 -14.03 0.19 13.10
C LEU A 221 -13.82 -0.63 14.38
N GLN A 222 -12.94 -1.62 14.32
CA GLN A 222 -12.65 -2.51 15.46
C GLN A 222 -11.44 -2.04 16.26
N ARG A 223 -10.42 -1.55 15.56
CA ARG A 223 -9.15 -1.13 16.15
C ARG A 223 -8.72 0.24 15.67
N LEU A 224 -8.31 1.09 16.60
CA LEU A 224 -7.64 2.35 16.34
C LEU A 224 -6.26 2.33 17.01
N ASP A 225 -5.22 2.66 16.27
CA ASP A 225 -3.86 2.80 16.79
C ASP A 225 -3.31 1.57 17.52
N LYS A 226 -3.71 0.40 17.02
CA LYS A 226 -3.41 -0.96 17.54
C LYS A 226 -4.22 -1.38 18.76
N GLU A 227 -5.01 -0.49 19.35
CA GLU A 227 -5.90 -0.78 20.48
C GLU A 227 -7.29 -1.17 19.97
N LEU A 228 -7.98 -2.03 20.71
CA LEU A 228 -9.38 -2.36 20.42
C LEU A 228 -10.28 -1.27 21.04
N PHE A 229 -11.42 -1.01 20.40
CA PHE A 229 -12.46 -0.22 21.05
C PHE A 229 -13.22 -1.08 22.06
N GLU A 230 -13.35 -0.57 23.27
CA GLU A 230 -14.15 -1.20 24.31
C GLU A 230 -15.66 -0.96 24.09
N GLU A 231 -16.50 -1.77 24.71
CA GLU A 231 -17.96 -1.64 24.57
C GLU A 231 -18.49 -0.31 25.14
N GLU A 232 -17.83 0.23 26.17
CA GLU A 232 -18.17 1.52 26.77
C GLU A 232 -17.93 2.67 25.79
N GLU A 233 -16.75 2.73 25.16
CA GLU A 233 -16.42 3.73 24.12
C GLU A 233 -17.44 3.69 22.97
N ARG A 234 -17.84 2.48 22.55
CA ARG A 234 -18.88 2.30 21.52
C ARG A 234 -20.24 2.82 21.95
N ALA A 235 -20.65 2.55 23.19
CA ALA A 235 -21.91 3.04 23.72
C ALA A 235 -21.93 4.58 23.79
N GLU A 236 -20.82 5.20 24.18
CA GLU A 236 -20.67 6.66 24.21
C GLU A 236 -20.69 7.27 22.80
N ALA A 237 -19.90 6.74 21.86
CA ALA A 237 -19.91 7.19 20.48
C ALA A 237 -21.32 7.09 19.86
N ASN A 238 -22.04 6.00 20.11
CA ASN A 238 -23.41 5.82 19.62
C ASN A 238 -24.38 6.88 20.19
N LYS A 239 -24.25 7.25 21.47
CA LYS A 239 -25.05 8.34 22.07
C LYS A 239 -24.74 9.68 21.41
N ILE A 240 -23.45 9.95 21.13
CA ILE A 240 -23.02 11.17 20.44
C ILE A 240 -23.60 11.21 19.02
N CYS A 241 -23.53 10.11 18.27
CA CYS A 241 -24.14 10.00 16.94
C CYS A 241 -25.64 10.28 16.98
N GLN A 242 -26.38 9.64 17.90
CA GLN A 242 -27.82 9.82 18.04
C GLN A 242 -28.18 11.29 18.33
N LYS A 243 -27.44 11.92 19.25
CA LYS A 243 -27.65 13.33 19.58
C LYS A 243 -27.38 14.25 18.39
N ARG A 244 -26.27 14.04 17.65
CA ARG A 244 -25.95 14.82 16.44
C ARG A 244 -27.02 14.67 15.37
N TRP A 245 -27.54 13.45 15.18
CA TRP A 245 -28.61 13.16 14.24
C TRP A 245 -29.93 13.86 14.60
N GLU A 246 -30.30 13.86 15.88
CA GLU A 246 -31.49 14.56 16.37
C GLU A 246 -31.36 16.09 16.20
N GLU A 247 -30.21 16.65 16.55
CA GLU A 247 -29.93 18.08 16.37
C GLU A 247 -29.99 18.51 14.89
N GLU A 248 -29.44 17.68 14.00
CA GLU A 248 -29.46 17.96 12.57
C GLU A 248 -30.87 17.86 11.97
N LYS A 249 -31.69 16.91 12.43
CA LYS A 249 -33.12 16.82 12.07
C LYS A 249 -33.91 18.06 12.49
N VAL A 250 -33.66 18.55 13.71
CA VAL A 250 -34.31 19.76 14.21
C VAL A 250 -33.88 20.97 13.38
N ARG A 251 -32.59 21.09 13.05
CA ARG A 251 -32.04 22.18 12.23
C ARG A 251 -32.61 22.19 10.81
N THR A 252 -32.71 21.02 10.18
CA THR A 252 -33.27 20.89 8.82
C THR A 252 -34.77 21.20 8.78
N ALA A 253 -35.55 20.75 9.78
CA ALA A 253 -36.97 21.10 9.92
C ALA A 253 -37.18 22.63 10.05
N GLN A 254 -36.39 23.31 10.90
CA GLN A 254 -36.47 24.76 11.08
C GLN A 254 -36.03 25.58 9.85
N SER A 255 -35.17 25.01 9.01
CA SER A 255 -34.74 25.65 7.75
C SER A 255 -35.74 25.48 6.60
N GLY A 256 -36.57 24.44 6.64
CA GLY A 256 -37.66 24.21 5.70
C GLY A 256 -38.85 25.13 5.94
N GLU A 257 -39.22 25.38 7.20
CA GLU A 257 -40.34 26.26 7.58
C GLU A 257 -40.09 27.76 7.29
N LYS A 258 -38.85 28.18 7.03
CA LYS A 258 -38.51 29.57 6.67
C LYS A 258 -38.58 29.86 5.16
N LYS A 259 -38.93 28.88 4.33
CA LYS A 259 -39.02 29.02 2.86
C LYS A 259 -40.45 28.95 2.29
N GLU A 260 -41.46 28.85 3.15
CA GLU A 260 -42.88 29.05 2.80
C GLU A 260 -43.37 30.42 3.27
#